data_AF-A0A497LY69-F1
#
_entry.id   AF-A0A497LY69-F1
#
_cell.length_a   1.000
_cell.length_b   1.000
_cell.length_c   1.000
_cell.angle_alpha   90.00
_cell.angle_beta   90.00
_cell.angle_gamma   90.00
#
_symmetry.space_group_name_H-M   'P 1'
#
loop_
_entity.id
_entity.type
_entity.pdbx_description
1 polymer ?
#
loop_
_entity_poly.entity_id
_entity_poly.type
_entity_poly.pdbx_seq_one_letter_code
_entity_poly.pdbx_strand_id
1 'polypeptide(L)'
;MKKGIVWKVVENRGGRLISAIMKQPYMVEYAPGEWTEGEAGPLFAFDNPQDARDWIGDDDKYAEIWECEAEEIRRPDSALCTASMYCVEPKDVKEWWNGHLALGTEVGCLSGTVVCERIKLIRRIWKWNSSTDSWTNGRSVTTPELSKQ
;
A
#
# COMPACT_ATOMS: atom_id res chain seq x y z
N MET A 1 20.15 7.09 3.61
CA MET A 1 18.99 6.26 3.21
C MET A 1 17.95 6.34 4.31
N LYS A 2 16.74 6.84 4.01
CA LYS A 2 15.68 7.01 5.02
C LYS A 2 14.90 5.69 5.12
N LYS A 3 14.94 5.05 6.29
CA LYS A 3 14.13 3.85 6.59
C LYS A 3 12.99 4.21 7.53
N GLY A 4 11.90 3.45 7.51
CA GLY A 4 10.78 3.70 8.42
C GLY A 4 9.64 2.70 8.29
N ILE A 5 8.62 2.92 9.10
CA ILE A 5 7.36 2.17 9.06
C ILE A 5 6.38 2.88 8.12
N VAL A 6 5.73 2.11 7.26
CA VAL A 6 4.67 2.56 6.35
C VAL A 6 3.54 1.55 6.33
N TRP A 7 2.41 1.93 5.75
CA TRP A 7 1.23 1.10 5.60
C TRP A 7 0.95 0.85 4.13
N LYS A 8 0.98 -0.43 3.73
CA LYS A 8 0.72 -0.86 2.36
C LYS A 8 -0.68 -1.44 2.27
N VAL A 9 -1.44 -0.95 1.30
CA VAL A 9 -2.66 -1.61 0.84
C VAL A 9 -2.30 -2.62 -0.25
N VAL A 10 -2.73 -3.86 -0.07
CA VAL A 10 -2.59 -4.95 -1.04
C VAL A 10 -3.94 -5.61 -1.25
N GLU A 11 -4.14 -6.24 -2.40
CA GLU A 11 -5.26 -7.15 -2.63
C GLU A 11 -4.81 -8.59 -2.40
N ASN A 12 -5.62 -9.37 -1.68
CA ASN A 12 -5.43 -10.80 -1.52
C ASN A 12 -6.30 -11.58 -2.50
N ARG A 13 -5.69 -12.05 -3.60
CA ARG A 13 -6.35 -12.85 -4.63
C ARG A 13 -5.92 -14.29 -4.55
N GLY A 14 -6.69 -15.09 -3.81
CA GLY A 14 -6.41 -16.52 -3.67
C GLY A 14 -5.10 -16.82 -2.94
N GLY A 15 -4.76 -16.02 -1.93
CA GLY A 15 -3.52 -16.16 -1.15
C GLY A 15 -2.33 -15.36 -1.70
N ARG A 16 -2.47 -14.77 -2.88
CA ARG A 16 -1.45 -13.91 -3.49
C ARG A 16 -1.69 -12.46 -3.10
N LEU A 17 -0.70 -11.84 -2.46
CA LEU A 17 -0.75 -10.43 -2.08
C LEU A 17 -0.19 -9.60 -3.22
N ILE A 18 -1.04 -8.82 -3.87
CA ILE A 18 -0.66 -8.00 -5.04
C ILE A 18 -0.93 -6.52 -4.77
N SER A 19 -0.28 -5.63 -5.52
CA SER A 19 -0.55 -4.19 -5.44
C SER A 19 -2.03 -3.90 -5.72
N ALA A 20 -2.68 -3.16 -4.81
CA ALA A 20 -4.11 -2.83 -4.91
C ALA A 20 -4.46 -1.80 -6.00
N ILE A 21 -3.47 -1.28 -6.73
CA ILE A 21 -3.73 -0.44 -7.91
C ILE A 21 -4.21 -1.38 -9.03
N MET A 22 -5.50 -1.65 -8.98
CA MET A 22 -6.24 -2.43 -9.96
C MET A 22 -6.36 -1.61 -11.24
N LYS A 23 -5.32 -1.69 -12.06
CA LYS A 23 -5.40 -1.80 -13.52
C LYS A 23 -3.95 -1.85 -14.04
N GLN A 24 -3.72 -2.89 -14.83
CA GLN A 24 -2.51 -3.21 -15.56
C GLN A 24 -1.90 -1.99 -16.29
N PRO A 25 -0.58 -1.98 -16.57
CA PRO A 25 0.25 -3.17 -16.81
C PRO A 25 1.03 -3.72 -15.61
N TYR A 26 1.19 -2.98 -14.51
CA TYR A 26 2.15 -3.35 -13.46
C TYR A 26 1.47 -3.82 -12.19
N MET A 27 1.62 -5.10 -11.91
CA MET A 27 1.17 -5.74 -10.69
C MET A 27 2.39 -6.25 -9.94
N VAL A 28 2.63 -5.70 -8.74
CA VAL A 28 3.71 -6.16 -7.86
C VAL A 28 3.13 -7.20 -6.92
N GLU A 29 3.76 -8.38 -6.85
CA GLU A 29 3.43 -9.42 -5.89
C GLU A 29 4.36 -9.33 -4.68
N TYR A 30 3.80 -9.54 -3.48
CA TYR A 30 4.49 -9.40 -2.21
C TYR A 30 4.46 -10.73 -1.46
N ALA A 31 5.60 -11.09 -0.87
CA ALA A 31 5.71 -12.20 0.07
C ALA A 31 5.89 -11.64 1.50
N PRO A 32 5.05 -12.04 2.48
CA PRO A 32 5.23 -11.63 3.87
C PRO A 32 6.63 -11.98 4.41
N GLY A 33 7.30 -11.01 5.03
CA GLY A 33 8.66 -11.17 5.56
C GLY A 33 9.79 -10.98 4.54
N GLU A 34 9.49 -10.79 3.26
CA GLU A 34 10.49 -10.59 2.20
C GLU A 34 10.50 -9.15 1.69
N TRP A 35 11.67 -8.67 1.28
CA TRP A 35 11.80 -7.37 0.64
C TRP A 35 11.34 -7.45 -0.81
N THR A 36 10.46 -6.55 -1.20
CA THR A 36 9.92 -6.39 -2.54
C THR A 36 10.37 -5.04 -3.10
N GLU A 37 10.75 -5.00 -4.38
CA GLU A 37 11.21 -3.80 -5.09
C GLU A 37 10.31 -3.56 -6.31
N GLY A 38 10.13 -2.29 -6.69
CA GLY A 38 9.35 -1.95 -7.87
C GLY A 38 10.18 -2.03 -9.16
N GLU A 39 9.68 -2.76 -10.16
CA GLU A 39 10.42 -2.96 -11.42
C GLU A 39 10.46 -1.68 -12.29
N ALA A 40 9.34 -0.95 -12.33
CA ALA A 40 9.14 0.19 -13.22
C ALA A 40 9.17 1.55 -12.50
N GLY A 41 9.33 1.54 -11.18
CA GLY A 41 9.25 2.74 -10.34
C GLY A 41 9.01 2.38 -8.88
N PRO A 42 8.95 3.39 -8.00
CA PRO A 42 8.81 3.16 -6.57
C PRO A 42 7.43 2.58 -6.20
N LEU A 43 7.40 1.93 -5.05
CA LEU A 43 6.22 1.34 -4.46
C LEU A 43 5.44 2.39 -3.65
N PHE A 44 4.15 2.54 -3.94
CA PHE A 44 3.25 3.41 -3.18
C PHE A 44 2.87 2.79 -1.83
N ALA A 45 2.82 3.60 -0.80
CA ALA A 45 2.33 3.26 0.53
C ALA A 45 1.75 4.51 1.22
N PHE A 46 1.36 4.38 2.48
CA PHE A 46 0.88 5.47 3.31
C PHE A 46 1.79 5.63 4.53
N ASP A 47 1.98 6.86 5.01
CA ASP A 47 2.66 7.15 6.29
C ASP A 47 1.69 7.22 7.49
N ASN A 48 0.43 6.84 7.26
CA ASN A 48 -0.62 6.77 8.27
C ASN A 48 -1.59 5.61 7.93
N PRO A 49 -1.92 4.72 8.89
CA PRO A 49 -2.85 3.62 8.65
C PRO A 49 -4.29 4.07 8.36
N GLN A 50 -4.71 5.24 8.85
CA GLN A 50 -6.04 5.76 8.58
C GLN A 50 -6.19 6.18 7.12
N ASP A 51 -5.20 6.89 6.56
CA ASP A 51 -5.19 7.27 5.14
C ASP A 51 -5.22 6.03 4.22
N ALA A 52 -4.51 4.94 4.62
CA ALA A 52 -4.56 3.66 3.91
C ALA A 52 -5.95 3.02 3.93
N ARG A 53 -6.70 3.17 5.04
CA ARG A 53 -8.07 2.67 5.16
C ARG A 53 -9.04 3.49 4.32
N ASP A 54 -8.94 4.81 4.41
CA ASP A 54 -9.79 5.74 3.65
C ASP A 54 -9.61 5.55 2.13
N TRP A 55 -8.41 5.15 1.70
CA TRP A 55 -8.11 4.83 0.30
C TRP A 55 -8.88 3.62 -0.25
N ILE A 56 -9.08 2.57 0.55
CA ILE A 56 -9.72 1.31 0.12
C ILE A 56 -11.19 1.54 -0.28
N GLY A 57 -11.86 2.49 0.40
CA GLY A 57 -13.31 2.66 0.29
C GLY A 57 -14.10 1.46 0.83
N ASP A 58 -15.40 1.44 0.56
CA ASP A 58 -16.31 0.44 1.14
C ASP A 58 -16.44 -0.86 0.32
N ASP A 59 -15.93 -0.90 -0.92
CA ASP A 59 -16.27 -1.95 -1.89
C ASP A 59 -15.14 -2.97 -2.18
N ASP A 60 -13.90 -2.72 -1.75
CA ASP A 60 -12.79 -3.65 -2.02
C ASP A 60 -12.66 -4.74 -0.96
N LYS A 61 -13.47 -5.78 -1.15
CA LYS A 61 -13.51 -6.98 -0.29
C LYS A 61 -12.23 -7.82 -0.28
N TYR A 62 -11.27 -7.53 -1.16
CA TYR A 62 -9.99 -8.25 -1.21
C TYR A 62 -8.85 -7.45 -0.61
N ALA A 63 -9.09 -6.20 -0.21
CA ALA A 63 -8.05 -5.37 0.37
C ALA A 63 -7.60 -5.87 1.75
N GLU A 64 -6.30 -5.76 1.98
CA GLU A 64 -5.64 -5.93 3.26
C GLU A 64 -4.72 -4.73 3.50
N ILE A 65 -4.59 -4.30 4.76
CA ILE A 65 -3.60 -3.30 5.16
C ILE A 65 -2.50 -4.00 5.96
N TRP A 66 -1.28 -3.77 5.54
CA TRP A 66 -0.07 -4.30 6.16
C TRP A 66 0.82 -3.19 6.70
N GLU A 67 1.29 -3.38 7.93
CA GLU A 67 2.42 -2.64 8.50
C GLU A 67 3.71 -3.18 7.87
N CYS A 68 4.55 -2.26 7.38
CA CYS A 68 5.71 -2.57 6.57
C CYS A 68 6.96 -1.84 7.06
N GLU A 69 8.11 -2.49 6.90
CA GLU A 69 9.39 -1.78 6.84
C GLU A 69 9.61 -1.27 5.41
N ALA A 70 10.09 -0.05 5.26
CA ALA A 70 10.38 0.54 3.96
C ALA A 70 11.73 1.28 3.94
N GLU A 71 12.34 1.31 2.76
CA GLU A 71 13.58 2.04 2.45
C GLU A 71 13.32 3.14 1.42
N GLU A 72 14.04 4.26 1.55
CA GLU A 72 14.00 5.41 0.64
C GLU A 72 12.63 6.10 0.57
N ILE A 73 12.00 6.23 1.74
CA ILE A 73 10.67 6.84 1.87
C ILE A 73 10.72 8.33 1.54
N ARG A 74 9.91 8.75 0.57
CA ARG A 74 9.70 10.16 0.18
C ARG A 74 8.24 10.43 -0.15
N ARG A 75 7.84 11.70 -0.11
CA ARG A 75 6.52 12.12 -0.60
C ARG A 75 6.61 12.32 -2.11
N PRO A 76 5.72 11.70 -2.91
CA PRO A 76 5.64 12.01 -4.34
C PRO A 76 4.97 13.36 -4.56
N ASP A 77 5.44 14.15 -5.53
CA ASP A 77 4.79 15.40 -5.92
C ASP A 77 3.50 15.12 -6.71
N SER A 78 3.51 14.07 -7.54
CA SER A 78 2.36 13.60 -8.30
C SER A 78 2.39 12.08 -8.47
N ALA A 79 1.24 11.51 -8.82
CA ALA A 79 1.14 10.13 -9.30
C ALA A 79 0.81 10.14 -10.79
N LEU A 80 1.39 9.19 -11.51
CA LEU A 80 1.10 8.98 -12.92
C LEU A 80 -0.29 8.34 -13.07
N CYS A 81 -1.23 9.07 -13.67
CA CYS A 81 -2.52 8.52 -14.08
C CYS A 81 -2.57 8.41 -15.61
N THR A 82 -2.57 7.17 -16.10
CA THR A 82 -2.65 6.89 -17.54
C THR A 82 -4.10 6.59 -17.91
N ALA A 83 -4.75 7.50 -18.65
CA ALA A 83 -6.14 7.35 -19.07
C ALA A 83 -6.38 6.09 -19.96
N SER A 84 -5.34 5.60 -20.63
CA SER A 84 -5.34 4.32 -21.36
C SER A 84 -4.21 3.44 -20.83
N MET A 85 -4.57 2.50 -19.97
CA MET A 85 -3.67 1.54 -19.33
C MET A 85 -3.10 0.47 -20.28
N TYR A 86 -3.52 0.47 -21.54
CA TYR A 86 -3.10 -0.49 -22.56
C TYR A 86 -1.88 -0.05 -23.39
N CYS A 87 -1.32 1.14 -23.15
CA CYS A 87 -0.31 1.72 -24.03
C CYS A 87 0.98 2.21 -23.34
N VAL A 88 1.21 1.85 -22.07
CA VAL A 88 2.42 2.28 -21.35
C VAL A 88 3.30 1.08 -21.09
N GLU A 89 4.56 1.13 -21.56
CA GLU A 89 5.55 0.09 -21.31
C GLU A 89 6.34 0.36 -20.01
N PRO A 90 6.98 -0.65 -19.38
CA PRO A 90 7.61 -0.45 -18.07
C PRO A 90 8.75 0.55 -18.15
N LYS A 91 9.44 0.56 -19.29
CA LYS A 91 10.46 1.57 -19.61
C LYS A 91 9.89 2.98 -19.58
N ASP A 92 8.66 3.19 -20.06
CA ASP A 92 8.08 4.53 -20.16
C ASP A 92 7.69 5.03 -18.76
N VAL A 93 7.13 4.16 -17.91
CA VAL A 93 6.88 4.48 -16.50
C VAL A 93 8.18 4.83 -15.77
N LYS A 94 9.24 4.08 -16.04
CA LYS A 94 10.57 4.33 -15.48
C LYS A 94 11.14 5.67 -15.95
N GLU A 95 11.06 5.98 -17.24
CA GLU A 95 11.50 7.27 -17.78
C GLU A 95 10.68 8.44 -17.23
N TRP A 96 9.38 8.25 -16.99
CA TRP A 96 8.55 9.26 -16.32
C TRP A 96 9.02 9.51 -14.89
N TRP A 97 9.27 8.45 -14.11
CA TRP A 97 9.82 8.59 -12.75
C TRP A 97 11.20 9.25 -12.70
N ASN A 98 11.98 9.11 -13.76
CA ASN A 98 13.27 9.78 -13.92
C ASN A 98 13.14 11.24 -14.40
N GLY A 99 11.93 11.72 -14.69
CA GLY A 99 11.68 13.06 -15.21
C GLY A 99 12.06 13.24 -16.67
N HIS A 100 12.27 12.13 -17.41
CA HIS A 100 12.69 12.15 -18.82
C HIS A 100 11.52 12.10 -19.79
N LEU A 101 10.31 11.81 -19.32
CA LEU A 101 9.14 11.63 -20.16
C LEU A 101 7.91 12.25 -19.49
N ALA A 102 7.16 13.05 -20.24
CA ALA A 102 5.82 13.48 -19.83
C ALA A 102 4.81 12.42 -20.30
N LEU A 103 4.26 11.67 -19.37
CA LEU A 103 3.25 10.64 -19.63
C LEU A 103 1.94 11.00 -18.95
N GLY A 104 0.83 10.78 -19.68
CA GLY A 104 -0.51 10.83 -19.11
C GLY A 104 -0.87 12.17 -18.47
N THR A 105 -1.74 12.10 -17.47
CA THR A 105 -2.11 13.24 -16.64
C THR A 105 -1.52 13.05 -15.26
N GLU A 106 -0.80 14.05 -14.77
CA GLU A 106 -0.39 14.09 -13.37
C GLU A 106 -1.62 14.30 -12.48
N VAL A 107 -1.80 13.41 -11.51
CA VAL A 107 -2.85 13.56 -10.51
C VAL A 107 -2.21 13.78 -9.14
N GLY A 108 -2.87 14.59 -8.31
CA GLY A 108 -2.48 14.77 -6.93
C GLY A 108 -2.60 13.45 -6.16
N CYS A 109 -1.61 13.16 -5.34
CA CYS A 109 -1.67 12.04 -4.41
C CYS A 109 -2.63 12.33 -3.27
N LEU A 110 -3.31 11.29 -2.76
CA LEU A 110 -4.12 11.40 -1.56
C LEU A 110 -3.25 11.72 -0.34
N SER A 111 -3.87 12.25 0.72
CA SER A 111 -3.18 12.53 1.98
C SER A 111 -2.46 11.28 2.50
N GLY A 112 -1.32 11.49 3.15
CA GLY A 112 -0.49 10.41 3.70
C GLY A 112 0.23 9.54 2.67
N THR A 113 0.02 9.74 1.36
CA THR A 113 0.72 8.96 0.33
C THR A 113 2.23 9.20 0.39
N VAL A 114 2.98 8.11 0.39
CA VAL A 114 4.43 8.08 0.25
C VAL A 114 4.83 7.07 -0.83
N VAL A 115 6.05 7.21 -1.33
CA VAL A 115 6.68 6.24 -2.21
C VAL A 115 8.00 5.78 -1.60
N CYS A 116 8.40 4.57 -1.93
CA CYS A 116 9.60 3.91 -1.41
C CYS A 116 10.15 2.92 -2.44
N GLU A 117 11.46 2.72 -2.47
CA GLU A 117 12.06 1.80 -3.44
C GLU A 117 11.82 0.34 -3.05
N ARG A 118 11.78 0.06 -1.73
CA ARG A 118 11.67 -1.29 -1.18
C ARG A 118 10.72 -1.34 -0.01
N ILE A 119 9.87 -2.37 0.04
CA ILE A 119 8.94 -2.66 1.13
C ILE A 119 9.09 -4.10 1.58
N LYS A 120 8.99 -4.33 2.88
CA LYS A 120 8.83 -5.66 3.47
C LYS A 120 7.57 -5.68 4.33
N LEU A 121 6.64 -6.59 4.00
CA LEU A 121 5.41 -6.76 4.77
C LEU A 121 5.73 -7.46 6.10
N ILE A 122 5.46 -6.81 7.24
CA ILE A 122 5.79 -7.33 8.57
C ILE A 122 4.57 -7.96 9.23
N ARG A 123 3.46 -7.21 9.25
CA ARG A 123 2.27 -7.60 10.01
C ARG A 123 1.00 -7.11 9.33
N ARG A 124 0.05 -8.00 9.10
CA ARG A 124 -1.29 -7.61 8.66
C ARG A 124 -2.03 -6.97 9.82
N ILE A 125 -2.53 -5.75 9.62
CA ILE A 125 -3.25 -4.99 10.65
C ILE A 125 -4.74 -4.88 10.38
N TRP A 126 -5.16 -5.08 9.12
CA TRP A 126 -6.56 -5.08 8.74
C TRP A 126 -6.78 -6.00 7.53
N LYS A 127 -7.94 -6.64 7.49
CA LYS A 127 -8.47 -7.33 6.31
C LYS A 127 -9.98 -7.12 6.28
N TRP A 128 -10.57 -7.11 5.09
CA TRP A 128 -12.01 -7.17 4.98
C TRP A 128 -12.57 -8.45 5.61
N ASN A 129 -13.48 -8.29 6.58
CA ASN A 129 -14.29 -9.39 7.14
C ASN A 129 -15.74 -9.13 6.76
N SER A 130 -16.36 -10.03 6.01
CA SER A 130 -17.78 -9.94 5.59
C SER A 130 -18.79 -10.04 6.75
N SER A 131 -18.34 -9.96 8.00
CA SER A 131 -19.17 -10.02 9.21
C SER A 131 -18.56 -9.15 10.32
N THR A 132 -19.21 -8.02 10.60
CA THR A 132 -19.03 -7.13 11.76
C THR A 132 -17.60 -6.67 12.05
N ASP A 133 -17.28 -5.48 11.55
CA ASP A 133 -16.01 -4.79 11.71
C ASP A 133 -15.79 -4.37 13.19
N SER A 134 -14.95 -5.09 13.92
CA SER A 134 -14.41 -4.63 15.21
C SER A 134 -12.93 -4.28 15.02
N TRP A 135 -12.69 -2.99 14.83
CA TRP A 135 -11.36 -2.42 14.75
C TRP A 135 -10.69 -2.52 16.14
N THR A 136 -9.71 -3.40 16.29
CA THR A 136 -8.92 -3.47 17.51
C THR A 136 -7.74 -2.53 17.39
N ASN A 137 -7.94 -1.30 17.87
CA ASN A 137 -6.84 -0.45 18.28
C ASN A 137 -6.00 -1.24 19.28
N GLY A 138 -4.74 -1.54 18.96
CA GLY A 138 -3.85 -2.46 19.70
C GLY A 138 -3.51 -2.05 21.14
N ARG A 139 -4.50 -1.88 22.01
CA ARG A 139 -4.34 -1.83 23.47
C ARG A 139 -4.90 -3.11 24.06
N SER A 140 -4.00 -3.97 24.53
CA SER A 140 -4.34 -5.09 25.40
C SER A 140 -5.10 -4.57 26.61
N VAL A 141 -6.40 -4.85 26.67
CA VAL A 141 -7.19 -4.64 27.89
C VAL A 141 -6.98 -5.87 28.76
N THR A 142 -6.09 -5.74 29.75
CA THR A 142 -6.04 -6.68 30.88
C THR A 142 -7.29 -6.45 31.73
N THR A 143 -8.27 -7.33 31.60
CA THR A 143 -9.43 -7.36 32.50
C THR A 143 -8.97 -7.82 33.90
N PRO A 144 -9.22 -7.06 34.98
CA PRO A 144 -8.92 -7.53 36.33
C PRO A 144 -9.94 -8.61 36.73
N GLU A 145 -9.46 -9.73 37.26
CA GLU A 145 -10.29 -10.74 37.89
C GLU A 145 -11.00 -10.14 39.12
N LEU A 146 -12.33 -10.09 39.06
CA LEU A 146 -13.17 -9.82 40.22
C LEU A 146 -13.17 -11.07 41.11
N SER A 147 -12.33 -11.04 42.15
CA SER A 147 -12.37 -11.95 43.28
C SER A 147 -13.73 -11.88 43.96
N LYS A 148 -14.39 -13.04 44.03
CA LYS A 148 -15.64 -13.28 44.78
C LYS A 148 -15.39 -13.09 46.27
N GLN A 149 -16.26 -12.34 46.94
CA GLN A 149 -16.53 -12.44 48.38
C GLN A 149 -18.01 -12.73 48.57
#